data_AF-A0A7V0V8N7-F1
#
_entry.id   AF-A0A7V0V8N7-F1
#
_cell.length_a   1.000
_cell.length_b   1.000
_cell.length_c   1.000
_cell.angle_alpha   90.00
_cell.angle_beta   90.00
_cell.angle_gamma   90.00
#
_symmetry.space_group_name_H-M   'P 1'
#
loop_
_entity.id
_entity.type
_entity.pdbx_description
1 polymer ?
#
loop_
_entity_poly.entity_id
_entity_poly.type
_entity_poly.pdbx_seq_one_letter_code
_entity_poly.pdbx_strand_id
1 'polypeptide(L)'
;MRLGLPSSQKPRPSLTPNGGSTLKIDLLSRAQLSIANKNNFRYPLAVAEKDYILAVVLKIIYSSKLKDTIIFKGGTAIHHLYLNQLRFSEDLDFATSEYLTIDDIKEVFKPYDFLEVIKFYSSDFALKVERLKFTGPLEQPNSIKIDIDLTQRLVLPAIKGRGTLRYH
;
A
#
# COMPACT_ATOMS: atom_id res chain seq x y z
N MET A 1 -15.81 21.77 53.11
CA MET A 1 -16.41 21.02 51.98
C MET A 1 -15.57 21.25 50.73
N ARG A 2 -14.77 20.27 50.30
CA ARG A 2 -14.10 20.27 48.99
C ARG A 2 -14.69 19.13 48.18
N LEU A 3 -15.44 19.45 47.13
CA LEU A 3 -15.97 18.48 46.17
C LEU A 3 -14.85 18.15 45.16
N GLY A 4 -14.30 16.94 45.22
CA GLY A 4 -13.38 16.41 44.23
C GLY A 4 -14.15 15.89 43.01
N LEU A 5 -13.76 16.35 41.82
CA LEU A 5 -14.27 15.85 40.53
C LEU A 5 -13.72 14.43 40.26
N PRO A 6 -14.51 13.50 39.68
CA PRO A 6 -14.01 12.17 39.34
C PRO A 6 -13.13 12.23 38.09
N SER A 7 -11.94 11.62 38.19
CA SER A 7 -10.99 11.46 37.09
C SER A 7 -11.59 10.55 36.00
N SER A 8 -11.90 11.10 34.83
CA SER A 8 -12.20 10.32 33.63
C SER A 8 -10.95 9.54 33.20
N GLN A 9 -10.89 8.26 33.51
CA GLN A 9 -9.92 7.36 32.88
C GLN A 9 -10.26 7.24 31.39
N LYS A 10 -9.43 7.82 30.52
CA LYS A 10 -9.46 7.50 29.08
C LYS A 10 -9.26 5.99 28.91
N PRO A 11 -10.00 5.31 28.01
CA PRO A 11 -9.78 3.90 27.76
C PRO A 11 -8.36 3.69 27.24
N ARG A 12 -7.61 2.85 27.96
CA ARG A 12 -6.25 2.45 27.63
C ARG A 12 -6.32 1.56 26.37
N PRO A 13 -5.48 1.78 25.34
CA PRO A 13 -5.49 0.91 24.16
C PRO A 13 -5.13 -0.52 24.60
N SER A 14 -5.98 -1.48 24.22
CA SER A 14 -5.77 -2.90 24.45
C SER A 14 -4.59 -3.38 23.59
N LEU A 15 -3.47 -3.69 24.23
CA LEU A 15 -2.33 -4.34 23.62
C LEU A 15 -2.64 -5.84 23.44
N THR A 16 -2.75 -6.31 22.20
CA THR A 16 -2.75 -7.73 21.89
C THR A 16 -1.31 -8.27 21.88
N PRO A 17 -1.05 -9.49 22.36
CA PRO A 17 0.31 -10.00 22.58
C PRO A 17 0.92 -10.62 21.31
N ASN A 18 0.86 -9.93 20.18
CA ASN A 18 1.61 -10.25 18.96
C ASN A 18 1.88 -8.94 18.23
N GLY A 19 3.15 -8.53 18.18
CA GLY A 19 3.63 -7.23 17.72
C GLY A 19 3.50 -6.96 16.21
N GLY A 20 2.31 -7.12 15.65
CA GLY A 20 1.91 -6.55 14.38
C GLY A 20 0.66 -5.72 14.60
N SER A 21 0.80 -4.40 14.70
CA SER A 21 -0.36 -3.51 14.73
C SER A 21 -0.96 -3.47 13.33
N THR A 22 -2.00 -4.27 13.06
CA THR A 22 -2.83 -4.09 11.85
C THR A 22 -3.39 -2.68 11.89
N LEU A 23 -3.10 -1.86 10.87
CA LEU A 23 -3.66 -0.52 10.79
C LEU A 23 -5.18 -0.60 10.64
N LYS A 24 -5.90 0.15 11.47
CA LYS A 24 -7.29 0.47 11.19
C LYS A 24 -7.33 1.49 10.07
N ILE A 25 -8.06 1.18 9.00
CA ILE A 25 -8.32 2.10 7.91
C ILE A 25 -9.83 2.32 7.84
N ASP A 26 -10.22 3.57 8.10
CA ASP A 26 -11.58 4.04 7.85
C ASP A 26 -11.59 4.68 6.46
N LEU A 27 -12.39 4.14 5.54
CA LEU A 27 -12.54 4.71 4.21
C LEU A 27 -13.28 6.06 4.27
N LEU A 28 -12.98 6.94 3.32
CA LEU A 28 -13.76 8.16 3.15
C LEU A 28 -15.22 7.83 2.81
N SER A 29 -16.14 8.66 3.29
CA SER A 29 -17.51 8.68 2.76
C SER A 29 -17.53 9.29 1.36
N ARG A 30 -18.59 9.01 0.58
CA ARG A 30 -18.87 9.66 -0.71
C ARG A 30 -18.78 11.18 -0.65
N ALA A 31 -19.28 11.78 0.44
CA ALA A 31 -19.25 13.23 0.64
C ALA A 31 -17.81 13.75 0.84
N GLN A 32 -17.01 13.09 1.69
CA GLN A 32 -15.61 13.44 1.89
C GLN A 32 -14.78 13.27 0.62
N LEU A 33 -15.00 12.17 -0.12
CA LEU A 33 -14.34 11.95 -1.41
C LEU A 33 -14.70 13.05 -2.42
N SER A 34 -15.97 13.44 -2.48
CA SER A 34 -16.44 14.53 -3.36
C SER A 34 -15.80 15.87 -3.01
N ILE A 35 -15.68 16.20 -1.72
CA ILE A 35 -15.01 17.43 -1.26
C ILE A 35 -13.52 17.40 -1.61
N ALA A 36 -12.82 16.30 -1.34
CA ALA A 36 -11.41 16.14 -1.69
C ALA A 36 -11.18 16.27 -3.20
N ASN A 37 -12.02 15.64 -4.02
CA ASN A 37 -11.93 15.71 -5.47
C ASN A 37 -12.19 17.13 -6.02
N LYS A 38 -13.16 17.86 -5.46
CA LYS A 38 -13.47 19.25 -5.88
C LYS A 38 -12.30 20.23 -5.63
N ASN A 39 -11.53 20.00 -4.58
CA ASN A 39 -10.45 20.87 -4.15
C ASN A 39 -9.14 20.61 -4.89
N ASN A 40 -8.92 19.39 -5.40
CA ASN A 40 -7.65 19.02 -6.01
C ASN A 40 -7.72 18.87 -7.53
N PHE A 41 -8.69 18.10 -8.04
CA PHE A 41 -8.52 17.45 -9.36
C PHE A 41 -9.71 17.59 -10.32
N ARG A 42 -10.95 17.69 -9.80
CA ARG A 42 -12.20 17.86 -10.57
C ARG A 42 -12.43 16.80 -11.67
N TYR A 43 -12.00 15.56 -11.46
CA TYR A 43 -12.27 14.43 -12.37
C TYR A 43 -13.61 13.72 -12.03
N PRO A 44 -14.13 12.81 -12.88
CA PRO A 44 -15.28 11.98 -12.53
C PRO A 44 -15.05 11.24 -11.21
N LEU A 45 -16.07 11.17 -10.36
CA LEU A 45 -15.92 10.70 -8.97
C LEU A 45 -15.42 9.25 -8.88
N ALA A 46 -15.74 8.40 -9.85
CA ALA A 46 -15.24 7.02 -9.94
C ALA A 46 -13.72 6.94 -10.18
N VAL A 47 -13.14 7.91 -10.90
CA VAL A 47 -11.69 8.01 -11.10
C VAL A 47 -11.03 8.43 -9.79
N ALA A 48 -11.57 9.45 -9.13
CA ALA A 48 -11.06 9.90 -7.83
C ALA A 48 -11.14 8.81 -6.76
N GLU A 49 -12.20 7.98 -6.77
CA GLU A 49 -12.28 6.80 -5.91
C GLU A 49 -11.14 5.82 -6.17
N LYS A 50 -10.87 5.51 -7.44
CA LYS A 50 -9.82 4.55 -7.81
C LYS A 50 -8.44 5.05 -7.38
N ASP A 51 -8.14 6.34 -7.58
CA ASP A 51 -6.89 6.96 -7.12
C ASP A 51 -6.76 6.93 -5.59
N TYR A 52 -7.86 7.22 -4.90
CA TYR A 52 -7.92 7.12 -3.44
C TYR A 52 -7.63 5.68 -2.97
N ILE A 53 -8.22 4.68 -3.62
CA ILE A 53 -8.00 3.27 -3.26
C ILE A 53 -6.56 2.83 -3.56
N LEU A 54 -5.95 3.29 -4.66
CA LEU A 54 -4.53 3.04 -4.94
C LEU A 54 -3.65 3.54 -3.78
N ALA A 55 -3.91 4.75 -3.28
CA ALA A 55 -3.18 5.32 -2.14
C ALA A 55 -3.43 4.54 -0.84
N VAL A 56 -4.67 4.11 -0.60
CA VAL A 56 -5.02 3.27 0.57
C VAL A 56 -4.29 1.93 0.50
N VAL A 57 -4.29 1.25 -0.63
CA VAL A 57 -3.60 -0.03 -0.82
C VAL A 57 -2.10 0.11 -0.64
N LEU A 58 -1.50 1.17 -1.17
CA LEU A 58 -0.09 1.48 -0.94
C LEU A 58 0.22 1.66 0.56
N LYS A 59 -0.63 2.40 1.27
CA LYS A 59 -0.51 2.59 2.73
C LYS A 59 -0.64 1.28 3.49
N ILE A 60 -1.57 0.40 3.10
CA ILE A 60 -1.75 -0.93 3.70
C ILE A 60 -0.46 -1.74 3.56
N ILE A 61 0.10 -1.83 2.35
CA ILE A 61 1.32 -2.59 2.06
C ILE A 61 2.49 -2.08 2.92
N TYR A 62 2.74 -0.77 2.92
CA TYR A 62 3.84 -0.16 3.69
C TYR A 62 3.63 -0.12 5.21
N SER A 63 2.44 -0.48 5.67
CA SER A 63 2.15 -0.63 7.10
C SER A 63 2.07 -2.10 7.52
N SER A 64 2.37 -3.02 6.60
CA SER A 64 2.36 -4.46 6.83
C SER A 64 3.77 -5.00 7.00
N LYS A 65 3.87 -6.33 7.16
CA LYS A 65 5.14 -7.07 7.14
C LYS A 65 5.95 -6.88 5.84
N LEU A 66 5.30 -6.42 4.76
CA LEU A 66 5.92 -6.29 3.44
C LEU A 66 6.66 -4.97 3.22
N LYS A 67 6.60 -4.03 4.17
CA LYS A 67 7.17 -2.68 4.02
C LYS A 67 8.68 -2.67 3.67
N ASP A 68 9.42 -3.66 4.17
CA ASP A 68 10.88 -3.76 3.99
C ASP A 68 11.24 -4.74 2.85
N THR A 69 10.27 -5.54 2.40
CA THR A 69 10.44 -6.54 1.34
C THR A 69 10.08 -5.99 -0.03
N ILE A 70 9.03 -5.16 -0.09
CA ILE A 70 8.45 -4.63 -1.33
C ILE A 70 8.90 -3.18 -1.52
N ILE A 71 9.43 -2.90 -2.71
CA ILE A 71 9.91 -1.58 -3.14
C ILE A 71 8.98 -1.07 -4.24
N PHE A 72 8.28 0.03 -3.99
CA PHE A 72 7.46 0.68 -5.01
C PHE A 72 8.34 1.30 -6.08
N LYS A 73 8.15 0.87 -7.34
CA LYS A 73 8.94 1.35 -8.49
C LYS A 73 8.44 2.69 -9.05
N GLY A 74 7.33 3.20 -8.53
CA GLY A 74 6.60 4.34 -9.05
C GLY A 74 7.22 5.72 -8.78
N GLY A 75 8.47 5.95 -9.21
CA GLY A 75 9.05 7.30 -9.30
C GLY A 75 8.22 8.24 -10.16
N THR A 76 7.55 7.72 -11.19
CA THR A 76 6.56 8.45 -11.99
C THR A 76 5.20 8.52 -11.30
N ALA A 77 4.78 7.50 -10.54
CA ALA A 77 3.47 7.48 -9.87
C ALA A 77 3.33 8.53 -8.75
N ILE A 78 4.43 8.89 -8.05
CA ILE A 78 4.46 10.07 -7.18
C ILE A 78 4.40 11.35 -8.02
N HIS A 79 5.06 11.41 -9.17
CA HIS A 79 4.94 12.53 -10.12
C HIS A 79 3.50 12.71 -10.65
N HIS A 80 2.72 11.63 -10.76
CA HIS A 80 1.30 11.62 -11.14
C HIS A 80 0.34 12.03 -10.01
N LEU A 81 0.75 11.97 -8.74
CA LEU A 81 -0.01 12.56 -7.63
C LEU A 81 0.04 14.10 -7.63
N TYR A 82 1.03 14.70 -8.30
CA TYR A 82 1.33 16.14 -8.24
C TYR A 82 1.21 16.90 -9.57
N LEU A 83 1.05 16.25 -10.73
CA LEU A 83 0.94 16.94 -12.03
C LEU A 83 -0.40 16.71 -12.73
N ASN A 84 -0.96 17.83 -13.19
CA ASN A 84 -2.35 18.05 -13.60
C ASN A 84 -2.90 17.25 -14.80
N GLN A 85 -2.13 16.40 -15.47
CA GLN A 85 -2.63 15.69 -16.65
C GLN A 85 -1.83 14.42 -16.87
N LEU A 86 -2.37 13.27 -16.45
CA LEU A 86 -2.29 11.96 -17.09
C LEU A 86 -2.81 10.93 -16.09
N ARG A 87 -3.82 10.16 -16.50
CA ARG A 87 -4.46 9.09 -15.73
C ARG A 87 -3.39 8.26 -15.03
N PHE A 88 -3.62 7.88 -13.77
CA PHE A 88 -2.85 6.81 -13.15
C PHE A 88 -2.89 5.60 -14.09
N SER A 89 -1.76 4.95 -14.31
CA SER A 89 -1.81 3.53 -14.64
C SER A 89 -2.59 2.89 -13.50
N GLU A 90 -3.66 2.15 -13.79
CA GLU A 90 -4.55 1.52 -12.80
C GLU A 90 -3.86 0.43 -11.95
N ASP A 91 -2.53 0.37 -12.04
CA ASP A 91 -1.65 -0.70 -11.68
C ASP A 91 -0.60 -0.14 -10.70
N LEU A 92 -0.38 -0.84 -9.58
CA LEU A 92 0.72 -0.55 -8.66
C LEU A 92 1.91 -1.46 -8.99
N ASP A 93 3.01 -0.86 -9.41
CA ASP A 93 4.24 -1.57 -9.76
C ASP A 93 5.25 -1.62 -8.60
N PHE A 94 5.72 -2.82 -8.31
CA PHE A 94 6.67 -3.09 -7.26
C PHE A 94 7.84 -3.96 -7.73
N ALA A 95 8.96 -3.86 -7.02
CA ALA A 95 10.02 -4.85 -6.95
C ALA A 95 10.01 -5.50 -5.57
N THR A 96 10.65 -6.65 -5.44
CA THR A 96 10.96 -7.25 -4.14
C THR A 96 12.44 -7.53 -4.01
N SER A 97 12.98 -7.39 -2.79
CA SER A 97 14.33 -7.82 -2.43
C SER A 97 14.38 -9.27 -1.93
N GLU A 98 13.23 -9.84 -1.55
CA GLU A 98 13.11 -11.19 -1.01
C GLU A 98 12.06 -12.02 -1.75
N TYR A 99 12.00 -13.32 -1.45
CA TYR A 99 10.97 -14.20 -1.99
C TYR A 99 9.60 -13.82 -1.42
N LEU A 100 8.61 -13.73 -2.30
CA LEU A 100 7.25 -13.31 -1.96
C LEU A 100 6.24 -14.21 -2.68
N THR A 101 5.22 -14.65 -1.94
CA THR A 101 4.13 -15.46 -2.50
C THR A 101 2.83 -14.69 -2.59
N ILE A 102 1.85 -15.22 -3.32
CA ILE A 102 0.49 -14.69 -3.30
C ILE A 102 -0.15 -14.76 -1.91
N ASP A 103 0.21 -15.74 -1.08
CA ASP A 103 -0.37 -15.89 0.24
C ASP A 103 0.10 -14.78 1.18
N ASP A 104 1.36 -14.33 1.05
CA ASP A 104 1.85 -13.13 1.75
C ASP A 104 1.01 -11.90 1.40
N ILE A 105 0.67 -11.72 0.12
CA ILE A 105 -0.19 -10.62 -0.34
C ILE A 105 -1.61 -10.75 0.23
N LYS A 106 -2.20 -11.95 0.17
CA LYS A 106 -3.54 -12.20 0.72
C LYS A 106 -3.60 -11.98 2.22
N GLU A 107 -2.58 -12.37 2.97
CA GLU A 107 -2.50 -12.14 4.41
C GLU A 107 -2.51 -10.65 4.77
N VAL A 108 -1.85 -9.82 3.96
CA VAL A 108 -1.86 -8.36 4.15
C VAL A 108 -3.25 -7.77 3.93
N PHE A 109 -4.01 -8.27 2.95
CA PHE A 109 -5.34 -7.75 2.65
C PHE A 109 -6.48 -8.39 3.47
N LYS A 110 -6.27 -9.57 4.04
CA LYS A 110 -7.26 -10.32 4.83
C LYS A 110 -7.99 -9.49 5.93
N PRO A 111 -7.34 -8.54 6.64
CA PRO A 111 -8.03 -7.73 7.65
C PRO A 111 -8.98 -6.67 7.09
N TYR A 112 -8.96 -6.41 5.78
CA TYR A 112 -9.71 -5.34 5.13
C TYR A 112 -10.84 -5.96 4.29
N ASP A 113 -12.05 -5.98 4.83
CA ASP A 113 -13.26 -6.57 4.22
C ASP A 113 -13.65 -5.94 2.88
N PHE A 114 -13.27 -4.68 2.67
CA PHE A 114 -13.46 -3.97 1.42
C PHE A 114 -12.49 -4.39 0.31
N LEU A 115 -11.54 -5.32 0.55
CA LEU A 115 -10.58 -5.81 -0.43
C LEU A 115 -10.67 -7.33 -0.62
N GLU A 116 -10.55 -7.78 -1.87
CA GLU A 116 -10.56 -9.22 -2.19
C GLU A 116 -9.67 -9.52 -3.39
N VAL A 117 -8.72 -10.45 -3.24
CA VAL A 117 -7.88 -10.93 -4.34
C VAL A 117 -8.67 -11.96 -5.16
N ILE A 118 -9.15 -11.55 -6.33
CA ILE A 118 -10.01 -12.38 -7.20
C ILE A 118 -9.19 -13.15 -8.24
N LYS A 119 -8.23 -12.48 -8.88
CA LYS A 119 -7.42 -13.05 -9.96
C LYS A 119 -5.97 -12.70 -9.76
N PHE A 120 -5.11 -13.71 -9.81
CA PHE A 120 -3.67 -13.55 -9.70
C PHE A 120 -2.95 -14.52 -10.64
N TYR A 121 -1.70 -14.17 -10.94
CA TYR A 121 -0.75 -14.96 -11.68
C TYR A 121 0.57 -14.95 -10.90
N SER A 122 1.23 -16.09 -10.81
CA SER A 122 2.53 -16.22 -10.15
C SER A 122 3.46 -17.05 -11.02
N SER A 123 4.70 -16.60 -11.13
CA SER A 123 5.82 -17.31 -11.75
C SER A 123 7.10 -17.04 -10.96
N ASP A 124 8.21 -17.62 -11.38
CA ASP A 124 9.52 -17.38 -10.76
C ASP A 124 10.01 -15.93 -10.93
N PHE A 125 9.42 -15.19 -11.87
CA PHE A 125 9.86 -13.84 -12.23
C PHE A 125 8.86 -12.75 -11.89
N ALA A 126 7.58 -13.09 -11.71
CA ALA A 126 6.53 -12.11 -11.48
C ALA A 126 5.41 -12.67 -10.60
N LEU A 127 4.92 -11.81 -9.71
CA LEU A 127 3.68 -12.00 -8.98
C LEU A 127 2.72 -10.87 -9.36
N LYS A 128 1.60 -11.21 -10.00
CA LYS A 128 0.61 -10.25 -10.47
C LYS A 128 -0.73 -10.51 -9.81
N VAL A 129 -1.31 -9.50 -9.18
CA VAL A 129 -2.71 -9.47 -8.82
C VAL A 129 -3.44 -8.74 -9.94
N GLU A 130 -3.99 -9.50 -10.89
CA GLU A 130 -4.71 -8.94 -12.04
C GLU A 130 -6.08 -8.36 -11.66
N ARG A 131 -6.64 -8.79 -10.52
CA ARG A 131 -7.88 -8.26 -9.97
C ARG A 131 -7.86 -8.27 -8.45
N LEU A 132 -7.45 -7.14 -7.86
CA LEU A 132 -7.75 -6.80 -6.47
C LEU A 132 -9.07 -6.04 -6.46
N LYS A 133 -10.16 -6.74 -6.16
CA LYS A 133 -11.49 -6.15 -6.04
C LYS A 133 -11.55 -5.25 -4.81
N PHE A 134 -12.25 -4.13 -4.93
CA PHE A 134 -12.58 -3.27 -3.82
C PHE A 134 -14.04 -2.80 -3.85
N THR A 135 -14.59 -2.47 -2.67
CA THR A 135 -15.84 -1.73 -2.51
C THR A 135 -15.55 -0.44 -1.75
N GLY A 136 -15.52 0.68 -2.45
CA GLY A 136 -15.07 1.97 -1.91
C GLY A 136 -16.21 2.91 -1.46
N PRO A 137 -15.89 4.20 -1.26
CA PRO A 137 -16.83 5.27 -0.92
C PRO A 137 -18.09 5.38 -1.80
N LEU A 138 -18.04 4.89 -3.04
CA LEU A 138 -19.17 4.91 -3.98
C LEU A 138 -20.06 3.67 -3.90
N GLU A 139 -19.69 2.68 -3.07
CA GLU A 139 -20.43 1.43 -2.84
C GLU A 139 -20.61 0.59 -4.11
N GLN A 140 -19.78 0.83 -5.13
CA GLN A 140 -19.76 0.07 -6.37
C GLN A 140 -18.49 -0.79 -6.44
N PRO A 141 -18.62 -2.11 -6.67
CA PRO A 141 -17.45 -2.97 -6.82
C PRO A 141 -16.61 -2.56 -8.03
N ASN A 142 -15.30 -2.45 -7.83
CA ASN A 142 -14.34 -2.19 -8.89
C ASN A 142 -13.02 -2.92 -8.56
N SER A 143 -11.98 -2.77 -9.37
CA SER A 143 -10.70 -3.42 -9.11
C SER A 143 -9.50 -2.59 -9.58
N ILE A 144 -8.37 -2.82 -8.92
CA ILE A 144 -7.04 -2.36 -9.33
C ILE A 144 -6.13 -3.56 -9.60
N LYS A 145 -4.96 -3.32 -10.20
CA LYS A 145 -3.92 -4.34 -10.35
C LYS A 145 -2.70 -4.05 -9.50
N ILE A 146 -1.97 -5.10 -9.15
CA ILE A 146 -0.68 -5.03 -8.48
C ILE A 146 0.29 -5.92 -9.24
N ASP A 147 1.38 -5.36 -9.73
CA ASP A 147 2.43 -6.09 -10.41
C ASP A 147 3.71 -6.05 -9.57
N ILE A 148 4.27 -7.22 -9.25
CA ILE A 148 5.47 -7.36 -8.45
C ILE A 148 6.51 -8.12 -9.25
N ASP A 149 7.62 -7.46 -9.54
CA ASP A 149 8.78 -8.04 -10.20
C ASP A 149 9.66 -8.77 -9.18
N LEU A 150 9.84 -10.08 -9.40
CA LEU A 150 10.62 -10.99 -8.55
C LEU A 150 12.07 -11.17 -9.05
N THR A 151 12.43 -10.55 -10.19
CA THR A 151 13.77 -10.71 -10.81
C THR A 151 14.89 -10.00 -10.03
N GLN A 152 14.54 -9.03 -9.18
CA GLN A 152 15.49 -8.18 -8.43
C GLN A 152 16.15 -8.86 -7.22
N ARG A 153 16.19 -10.19 -7.18
CA ARG A 153 16.94 -10.97 -6.19
C ARG A 153 18.42 -10.59 -6.31
N LEU A 154 18.88 -9.64 -5.49
CA LEU A 154 20.24 -9.11 -5.47
C LEU A 154 21.25 -10.24 -5.29
N VAL A 155 21.74 -10.79 -6.40
CA VAL A 155 23.04 -11.45 -6.42
C VAL A 155 24.04 -10.34 -6.58
N LEU A 156 24.77 -10.00 -5.51
CA LEU A 156 26.23 -9.79 -5.54
C LEU A 156 26.73 -9.57 -4.09
N PRO A 157 27.49 -10.50 -3.50
CA PRO A 157 28.37 -10.13 -2.40
C PRO A 157 29.41 -9.14 -2.92
N ALA A 158 29.59 -8.02 -2.23
CA ALA A 158 30.67 -7.09 -2.52
C ALA A 158 32.01 -7.83 -2.43
N ILE A 159 32.71 -7.98 -3.56
CA ILE A 159 34.09 -8.44 -3.57
C ILE A 159 34.91 -7.35 -2.85
N LYS A 160 35.39 -7.64 -1.64
CA LYS A 160 36.37 -6.81 -0.94
C LYS A 160 37.65 -6.77 -1.78
N GLY A 161 37.80 -5.74 -2.60
CA GLY A 161 39.07 -5.40 -3.22
C GLY A 161 40.07 -4.97 -2.15
N ARG A 162 40.90 -5.90 -1.66
CA ARG A 162 42.20 -5.54 -1.08
C ARG A 162 43.13 -5.25 -2.25
N GLY A 163 43.32 -3.98 -2.57
CA GLY A 163 44.31 -3.51 -3.53
C GLY A 163 44.99 -2.27 -2.99
N THR A 164 46.01 -2.45 -2.15
CA THR A 164 46.95 -1.39 -1.77
C THR A 164 47.74 -1.02 -3.02
N LEU A 165 47.46 0.14 -3.62
CA LEU A 165 48.36 0.74 -4.60
C LEU A 165 49.23 1.77 -3.88
N ARG A 166 50.48 1.37 -3.61
CA ARG A 166 51.58 2.29 -3.34
C ARG A 166 52.15 2.74 -4.68
N TYR A 167 52.30 4.04 -4.88
CA TYR A 167 53.21 4.56 -5.90
C TYR A 167 54.36 5.29 -5.20
N HIS A 168 55.56 4.99 -5.70
CA HIS A 168 56.85 5.59 -5.34
C HIS A 168 56.96 7.03 -5.84
#